data_AF-C9DQ32-F1
#
_entry.id   AF-C9DQ32-F1
#
_cell.length_a   1.000
_cell.length_b   1.000
_cell.length_c   1.000
_cell.angle_alpha   90.00
_cell.angle_beta   90.00
_cell.angle_gamma   90.00
#
_symmetry.space_group_name_H-M   'P 1'
#
loop_
_entity.id
_entity.type
_entity.pdbx_description
1 polymer ?
#
loop_
_entity_poly.entity_id
_entity_poly.type
_entity_poly.pdbx_seq_one_letter_code
_entity_poly.pdbx_strand_id
1 'polypeptide(L)'
;LEDGSIWDNPEYAQNLGKQKVELENVVHNCEHISETLETLSELLELAEEDETLMQEIAKDTQDVASEIEKLEFRRMFSGKMDANNAFLDIQSGSGGTEAQDWAEMLMRMYM
;
A
#
# COMPACT_ATOMS: atom_id res chain seq x y z
N LEU A 1 8.16 10.93 -22.59
CA LEU A 1 9.58 10.68 -22.94
C LEU A 1 9.82 10.63 -24.44
N GLU A 2 8.78 10.66 -25.28
CA GLU A 2 8.91 10.62 -26.75
C GLU A 2 9.36 11.95 -27.36
N ASP A 3 9.26 13.07 -26.63
CA ASP A 3 9.77 14.37 -27.06
C ASP A 3 11.26 14.51 -26.68
N GLY A 4 12.11 14.76 -27.69
CA GLY A 4 13.55 14.89 -27.55
C GLY A 4 14.00 16.07 -26.67
N SER A 5 13.17 17.11 -26.55
CA SER A 5 13.46 18.29 -25.73
C SER A 5 13.54 18.01 -24.22
N ILE A 6 13.01 16.88 -23.76
CA ILE A 6 13.08 16.46 -22.35
C ILE A 6 14.53 16.19 -21.92
N TRP A 7 15.40 15.79 -22.85
CA TRP A 7 16.81 15.47 -22.59
C TRP A 7 17.71 16.70 -22.50
N ASP A 8 17.19 17.89 -22.85
CA ASP A 8 17.92 19.16 -22.72
C ASP A 8 18.12 19.55 -21.25
N ASN A 9 17.34 18.97 -20.33
CA ASN A 9 17.54 19.08 -18.89
C ASN A 9 17.71 17.69 -18.25
N PRO A 10 18.97 17.24 -18.04
CA PRO A 10 19.27 15.90 -17.52
C PRO A 10 18.68 15.61 -16.14
N GLU A 11 18.62 16.60 -15.24
CA GLU A 11 18.07 16.44 -13.89
C GLU A 11 16.56 16.22 -13.93
N TYR A 12 15.86 16.97 -14.78
CA TYR A 12 14.43 16.79 -15.03
C TYR A 12 14.14 15.42 -15.67
N ALA A 13 14.90 15.03 -16.69
CA ALA A 13 14.75 13.73 -17.34
C ALA A 13 14.96 12.56 -16.37
N GLN A 14 15.95 12.66 -15.48
CA GLN A 14 16.22 11.65 -14.47
C GLN A 14 15.07 11.51 -13.46
N ASN A 15 14.54 12.63 -12.95
CA ASN A 15 13.42 12.62 -12.02
C ASN A 15 12.14 12.07 -12.68
N LEU A 16 11.88 12.46 -13.92
CA LEU A 16 10.76 11.94 -14.70
C LEU A 16 10.88 10.43 -14.94
N GLY A 17 12.09 9.95 -15.24
CA GLY A 17 12.37 8.52 -15.40
C GLY A 17 12.10 7.73 -14.12
N LYS A 18 12.51 8.25 -12.95
CA LYS A 18 12.21 7.64 -11.65
C LYS A 18 10.70 7.56 -11.39
N GLN A 19 9.98 8.67 -11.58
CA GLN A 19 8.53 8.70 -11.40
C GLN A 19 7.81 7.74 -12.34
N LYS A 20 8.26 7.66 -13.60
CA LYS A 20 7.71 6.71 -14.57
C LYS A 20 7.86 5.27 -14.07
N VAL A 21 9.06 4.87 -13.64
CA VAL A 21 9.32 3.51 -13.14
C VAL A 21 8.48 3.22 -11.90
N GLU A 22 8.34 4.18 -10.97
CA GLU A 22 7.49 4.04 -9.80
C GLU A 22 6.02 3.77 -10.17
N LEU A 23 5.49 4.55 -11.12
CA LEU A 23 4.11 4.37 -11.60
C LEU A 23 3.94 3.06 -12.39
N GLU A 24 4.88 2.71 -13.26
CA GLU A 24 4.86 1.45 -14.02
C GLU A 24 4.89 0.24 -13.08
N ASN A 25 5.67 0.28 -12.01
CA ASN A 25 5.69 -0.79 -11.01
C ASN A 25 4.32 -0.96 -10.33
N VAL A 26 3.60 0.13 -10.05
CA VAL A 26 2.25 0.04 -9.47
C VAL A 26 1.29 -0.60 -10.47
N VAL A 27 1.28 -0.13 -11.71
CA VAL A 27 0.41 -0.67 -12.77
C VAL A 27 0.68 -2.16 -12.98
N HIS A 28 1.95 -2.53 -13.16
CA HIS A 28 2.34 -3.91 -13.42
C HIS A 28 1.96 -4.85 -12.26
N ASN A 29 2.13 -4.40 -11.01
CA ASN A 29 1.70 -5.20 -9.85
C ASN A 29 0.19 -5.39 -9.81
N CYS A 30 -0.60 -4.34 -10.14
CA CYS A 30 -2.05 -4.47 -10.20
C CYS A 30 -2.52 -5.41 -11.32
N GLU A 31 -1.89 -5.34 -12.49
CA GLU A 31 -2.13 -6.28 -13.60
C GLU A 31 -1.81 -7.71 -13.18
N HIS A 32 -0.61 -7.94 -12.62
CA HIS A 32 -0.18 -9.24 -12.13
C HIS A 32 -1.15 -9.84 -11.09
N ILE A 33 -1.57 -9.05 -10.10
CA ILE A 33 -2.55 -9.49 -9.09
C ILE A 33 -3.88 -9.87 -9.73
N SER A 34 -4.34 -9.07 -10.70
CA SER A 34 -5.61 -9.33 -11.39
C SER A 34 -5.55 -10.65 -12.18
N GLU A 35 -4.48 -10.86 -12.96
CA GLU A 35 -4.24 -12.08 -13.72
C GLU A 35 -4.11 -13.31 -12.81
N THR A 36 -3.42 -13.16 -11.67
CA THR A 36 -3.27 -14.23 -10.68
C THR A 36 -4.61 -14.62 -10.07
N LEU A 37 -5.45 -13.64 -9.71
CA LEU A 37 -6.78 -13.90 -9.15
C LEU A 37 -7.72 -14.55 -10.18
N GLU A 38 -7.66 -14.15 -11.44
CA GLU A 38 -8.42 -14.78 -12.53
C GLU A 38 -8.01 -16.26 -12.67
N THR A 39 -6.70 -16.52 -12.71
CA THR A 39 -6.16 -17.89 -12.76
C THR A 39 -6.58 -18.73 -11.55
N LEU A 40 -6.51 -18.18 -10.35
CA LEU A 40 -6.95 -18.87 -9.12
C LEU A 40 -8.45 -19.15 -9.11
N SER A 41 -9.26 -18.24 -9.66
CA SER A 41 -10.70 -18.43 -9.81
C SER A 41 -11.02 -19.56 -10.78
N GLU A 42 -10.33 -19.63 -11.92
CA GLU A 42 -10.46 -20.73 -12.88
C GLU A 42 -10.03 -22.08 -12.27
N LEU A 43 -8.92 -22.09 -11.52
CA LEU A 43 -8.45 -23.28 -10.80
C LEU A 43 -9.44 -23.74 -9.73
N LEU A 44 -10.08 -22.81 -9.03
CA LEU A 44 -11.10 -23.12 -8.04
C LEU A 44 -12.34 -23.77 -8.67
N GLU A 45 -12.75 -23.33 -9.86
CA GLU A 45 -13.84 -23.96 -10.61
C GLU A 45 -13.50 -25.40 -11.04
N LEU A 46 -12.22 -25.68 -11.29
CA LEU A 46 -11.72 -27.01 -11.68
C LEU A 46 -11.44 -27.94 -10.48
N ALA A 47 -11.30 -27.39 -9.27
CA ALA A 47 -10.81 -28.13 -8.11
C ALA A 47 -11.81 -29.15 -7.54
N GLU A 48 -13.10 -29.05 -7.86
CA GLU A 48 -14.18 -29.92 -7.35
C GLU A 48 -14.01 -30.29 -5.85
N GLU A 49 -13.66 -31.55 -5.55
CA GLU A 49 -13.42 -32.09 -4.20
C GLU A 49 -11.93 -32.43 -3.93
N ASP A 50 -10.99 -31.95 -4.75
CA ASP A 50 -9.56 -32.17 -4.54
C ASP A 50 -9.05 -31.30 -3.37
N GLU A 51 -9.01 -31.89 -2.18
CA GLU A 51 -8.51 -31.23 -0.97
C GLU A 51 -7.07 -30.71 -1.10
N THR A 52 -6.23 -31.34 -1.91
CA THR A 52 -4.83 -30.92 -2.09
C THR A 52 -4.75 -29.66 -2.94
N LEU A 53 -5.49 -29.62 -4.04
CA LEU A 53 -5.56 -28.43 -4.89
C LEU A 53 -6.22 -27.26 -4.17
N MET A 54 -7.26 -27.52 -3.36
CA MET A 54 -7.90 -26.51 -2.52
C MET A 54 -6.94 -25.88 -1.51
N GLN A 55 -6.02 -26.66 -0.94
CA GLN A 55 -4.98 -26.14 -0.04
C GLN A 55 -3.95 -25.28 -0.76
N GLU A 56 -3.57 -25.64 -1.99
CA GLU A 56 -2.67 -24.83 -2.82
C GLU A 56 -3.33 -23.50 -3.21
N ILE A 57 -4.59 -23.52 -3.68
CA ILE A 57 -5.35 -22.31 -4.00
C ILE A 57 -5.48 -21.39 -2.78
N ALA A 58 -5.76 -21.93 -1.60
CA ALA A 58 -5.88 -21.15 -0.37
C ALA A 58 -4.56 -20.47 0.00
N LYS A 59 -3.43 -21.17 -0.18
CA LYS A 59 -2.10 -20.61 0.06
C LYS A 59 -1.80 -19.48 -0.92
N ASP A 60 -2.00 -19.70 -2.21
CA ASP A 60 -1.72 -18.70 -3.24
C ASP A 60 -2.62 -17.46 -3.09
N THR A 61 -3.87 -17.65 -2.67
CA THR A 61 -4.79 -16.55 -2.32
C THR A 61 -4.25 -15.73 -1.15
N GLN A 62 -3.67 -16.38 -0.13
CA GLN A 62 -3.07 -15.71 1.02
C GLN A 62 -1.82 -14.91 0.63
N ASP A 63 -1.03 -15.43 -0.32
CA ASP A 63 0.13 -14.73 -0.86
C ASP A 63 -0.31 -13.47 -1.62
N VAL A 64 -1.33 -13.57 -2.50
CA VAL A 64 -1.93 -12.41 -3.19
C VAL A 64 -2.49 -11.38 -2.21
N ALA A 65 -3.20 -11.82 -1.16
CA ALA A 65 -3.72 -10.92 -0.13
C ALA A 65 -2.58 -10.11 0.54
N SER A 66 -1.45 -10.76 0.81
CA SER A 66 -0.26 -10.12 1.39
C SER A 66 0.40 -9.13 0.41
N GLU A 67 0.31 -9.34 -0.90
CA GLU A 67 0.77 -8.38 -1.91
C GLU A 67 -0.14 -7.16 -1.99
N ILE A 68 -1.46 -7.37 -1.95
CA ILE A 68 -2.45 -6.29 -1.91
C ILE A 68 -2.22 -5.39 -0.68
N GLU A 69 -2.02 -5.98 0.50
CA GLU A 69 -1.77 -5.21 1.73
C GLU A 69 -0.54 -4.28 1.60
N LYS A 70 0.54 -4.77 0.97
CA LYS A 70 1.73 -3.96 0.69
C LYS A 70 1.45 -2.79 -0.26
N LEU A 71 0.62 -3.02 -1.29
CA LEU A 71 0.21 -1.96 -2.21
C LEU A 71 -0.70 -0.93 -1.54
N GLU A 72 -1.63 -1.37 -0.71
CA GLU A 72 -2.50 -0.48 0.07
C GLU A 72 -1.69 0.40 1.01
N PHE A 73 -0.71 -0.16 1.70
CA PHE A 73 0.21 0.59 2.54
C PHE A 73 0.95 1.67 1.73
N ARG A 74 1.52 1.32 0.58
CA ARG A 74 2.19 2.30 -0.30
C ARG A 74 1.25 3.41 -0.79
N ARG A 75 -0.02 3.08 -1.08
CA ARG A 75 -1.02 4.07 -1.50
C ARG A 75 -1.36 5.03 -0.35
N MET A 76 -1.56 4.50 0.86
CA MET A 76 -1.86 5.30 2.04
C MET A 76 -0.71 6.27 2.37
N PHE A 77 0.55 5.83 2.17
CA PHE A 77 1.76 6.60 2.48
C PHE A 77 2.39 7.29 1.24
N SER A 78 1.58 7.99 0.45
CA SER A 78 2.04 8.69 -0.78
C SER A 78 2.43 10.16 -0.57
N GLY A 79 2.30 10.68 0.65
CA GLY A 79 2.72 12.01 1.06
C GLY A 79 4.24 12.15 1.18
N LYS A 80 4.75 13.36 0.88
CA LYS A 80 6.20 13.66 0.91
C LYS A 80 6.88 13.40 2.26
N MET A 81 6.13 13.40 3.35
CA MET A 81 6.64 13.29 4.72
C MET A 81 6.27 11.97 5.39
N ASP A 82 5.60 11.07 4.68
CA ASP A 82 5.00 9.86 5.26
C ASP A 82 6.05 8.86 5.76
N ALA A 83 7.26 8.90 5.21
CA ALA A 83 8.38 8.09 5.66
C ALA A 83 9.07 8.64 6.93
N ASN A 84 8.72 9.83 7.39
CA ASN A 84 9.37 10.47 8.54
C ASN A 84 8.67 10.11 9.84
N ASN A 85 9.45 10.10 10.94
CA ASN A 85 8.87 10.02 12.29
C ASN A 85 7.93 11.21 12.52
N ALA A 86 6.77 10.94 13.11
CA ALA A 86 5.82 11.97 13.51
C ALA A 86 6.12 12.48 14.93
N PHE A 87 5.95 13.78 15.14
CA PHE A 87 5.81 14.35 16.47
C PHE A 87 4.31 14.47 16.77
N LEU A 88 3.85 13.84 17.84
CA LEU A 88 2.46 13.92 18.30
C LEU A 88 2.40 14.79 19.56
N ASP A 89 1.63 15.88 19.48
CA ASP A 89 1.34 16.76 20.61
C ASP A 89 -0.15 16.65 20.94
N ILE A 90 -0.47 16.35 22.21
CA ILE A 90 -1.84 16.15 22.69
C ILE A 90 -2.13 17.24 23.71
N GLN A 91 -3.02 18.17 23.35
CA GLN A 91 -3.42 19.28 24.20
C GLN A 91 -4.88 19.12 24.66
N SER A 92 -5.13 19.24 25.96
CA SER A 92 -6.48 19.22 26.51
C SER A 92 -7.29 20.44 26.04
N GLY A 93 -8.52 20.20 25.59
CA GLY A 93 -9.45 21.25 25.20
C GLY A 93 -10.12 21.98 26.38
N SER A 94 -11.13 22.80 26.08
CA SER A 94 -11.92 23.49 27.11
C SER A 94 -12.86 22.51 27.82
N GLY A 95 -12.47 22.03 28.99
CA GLY A 95 -13.31 21.20 29.86
C GLY A 95 -12.77 21.00 31.26
N GLY A 96 -11.76 21.80 31.67
CA GLY A 96 -11.11 21.66 32.97
C GLY A 96 -10.52 20.26 33.16
N THR A 97 -10.72 19.69 34.34
CA THR A 97 -10.16 18.39 34.74
C THR A 97 -10.62 17.24 33.86
N GLU A 98 -11.89 17.19 33.46
CA GLU A 98 -12.40 16.09 32.63
C GLU A 98 -11.72 16.05 31.25
N ALA A 99 -11.44 17.22 30.67
CA ALA A 99 -10.69 17.30 29.41
C ALA A 99 -9.21 16.91 29.57
N GLN A 100 -8.63 17.15 30.75
CA GLN A 100 -7.26 16.72 31.07
C GLN A 100 -7.20 15.20 31.23
N ASP A 101 -8.14 14.61 31.98
CA ASP A 101 -8.23 13.16 32.16
C ASP A 101 -8.40 12.44 30.80
N TRP A 102 -9.21 13.01 29.89
CA TRP A 102 -9.37 12.47 28.55
C TRP A 102 -8.11 12.60 27.69
N ALA A 103 -7.41 13.73 27.77
CA ALA A 103 -6.12 13.92 27.08
C ALA A 103 -5.08 12.90 27.57
N GLU A 104 -5.02 12.63 28.87
CA GLU A 104 -4.16 11.59 29.44
C GLU A 104 -4.55 10.18 28.96
N MET A 105 -5.84 9.89 28.82
CA MET A 105 -6.31 8.62 28.25
C MET A 105 -5.82 8.44 26.81
N LEU A 106 -5.91 9.48 25.98
CA LEU A 106 -5.39 9.45 24.61
C LEU A 106 -3.87 9.28 24.59
N MET A 107 -3.15 9.98 25.49
CA MET A 107 -1.70 9.84 25.59
C MET A 107 -1.29 8.39 25.90
N ARG A 108 -1.99 7.73 26.83
CA ARG A 108 -1.77 6.30 27.12
C ARG A 108 -2.15 5.35 25.99
N MET A 109 -3.05 5.75 25.09
CA MET A 109 -3.45 4.92 23.94
C MET A 109 -2.38 4.90 22.85
N TYR A 110 -1.62 5.98 22.68
CA TYR A 110 -0.61 6.14 21.63
C TYR A 110 0.84 5.88 22.10
N MET A 111 1.08 5.69 23.40
CA MET A 111 2.37 5.34 23.99
C MET A 111 2.48 3.85 24.30
#